data_AF-A0A916R7W3-F1
#
_entry.id   AF-A0A916R7W3-F1
#
_cell.length_a   1.000
_cell.length_b   1.000
_cell.length_c   1.000
_cell.angle_alpha   90.00
_cell.angle_beta   90.00
_cell.angle_gamma   90.00
#
_symmetry.space_group_name_H-M   'P 1'
#
loop_
_entity.id
_entity.type
_entity.pdbx_description
1 polymer ?
#
loop_
_entity_poly.entity_id
_entity_poly.type
_entity_poly.pdbx_seq_one_letter_code
_entity_poly.pdbx_strand_id
1 'polypeptide(L)'
;MKPHYECPGRPSKEELPQRYTYHLQGTLALDEEAVALQRNQAGRFILATNLLDDELWPNEIILQEYKNQQSYERGFRFLKDPLFFAYRMFVKLPQRVAALAMIMGLCLLVYSIGQRQLRSSLSEAIETIPNQR
;
A
#
# COMPACT_ATOMS: atom_id res chain seq x y z
N MET A 1 19.63 28.43 12.19
CA MET A 1 20.05 28.59 13.60
C MET A 1 19.10 29.59 14.25
N LYS A 2 18.28 29.16 15.21
CA LYS A 2 17.34 30.04 15.93
C LYS A 2 17.73 30.11 17.41
N PRO A 3 18.04 31.30 17.97
CA PRO A 3 18.34 31.46 19.39
C PRO A 3 17.05 31.51 20.24
N HIS A 4 17.08 30.92 21.43
CA HIS A 4 16.00 30.98 22.42
C HIS A 4 16.49 31.65 23.71
N TYR A 5 15.62 32.50 24.28
CA TYR A 5 15.83 33.30 25.49
C TYR A 5 14.71 32.99 26.50
N GLU A 6 14.98 33.05 27.80
CA GLU A 6 14.01 32.66 28.85
C GLU A 6 12.87 33.68 29.03
N CYS A 7 13.15 34.96 28.81
CA CYS A 7 12.18 36.02 29.06
C CYS A 7 11.26 36.24 27.84
N PRO A 8 9.94 36.27 28.01
CA PRO A 8 9.02 36.69 26.95
C PRO A 8 9.23 38.19 26.66
N GLY A 9 9.62 38.51 25.43
CA GLY A 9 9.82 39.90 25.00
C GLY A 9 10.97 40.08 24.02
N ARG A 10 11.33 41.34 23.73
CA ARG A 10 12.51 41.69 22.93
C ARG A 10 13.77 41.53 23.81
N PRO A 11 14.73 40.68 23.46
CA PRO A 11 15.96 40.49 24.25
C PRO A 11 16.76 41.79 24.40
N SER A 12 17.46 41.94 25.52
CA SER A 12 18.42 43.03 25.70
C SER A 12 19.60 42.88 24.73
N LYS A 13 20.26 44.01 24.39
CA LYS A 13 21.35 44.06 23.40
C LYS A 13 22.58 43.21 23.80
N GLU A 14 22.70 42.88 25.08
CA GLU A 14 23.83 42.16 25.69
C GLU A 14 23.48 40.74 26.16
N GLU A 15 22.25 40.27 25.93
CA GLU A 15 21.78 39.01 26.47
C GLU A 15 22.23 37.82 25.61
N LEU A 16 22.98 36.89 26.21
CA LEU A 16 23.44 35.69 25.53
C LEU A 16 22.31 34.65 25.43
N PRO A 17 22.09 34.04 24.25
CA PRO A 17 21.05 33.03 24.07
C PRO A 17 21.39 31.76 24.86
N GLN A 18 20.42 31.22 25.59
CA GLN A 18 20.61 30.04 26.44
C GLN A 18 20.64 28.74 25.62
N ARG A 19 19.94 28.71 24.48
CA ARG A 19 19.88 27.53 23.61
C ARG A 19 19.77 27.92 22.14
N TYR A 20 20.40 27.11 21.29
CA TYR A 20 20.22 27.16 19.85
C TYR A 20 19.37 25.99 19.36
N THR A 21 18.40 26.29 18.49
CA THR A 21 17.68 25.28 17.71
C THR A 21 18.29 25.17 16.33
N TYR A 22 18.67 23.94 15.98
CA TYR A 22 19.17 23.56 14.67
C TYR A 22 18.02 22.94 13.87
N HIS A 23 17.88 23.38 12.62
CA HIS A 23 17.03 22.71 11.66
C HIS A 23 17.95 22.15 10.60
N LEU A 24 17.96 20.82 10.46
CA LEU A 24 18.64 20.16 9.36
C LEU A 24 17.85 20.45 8.09
N GLN A 25 18.45 21.20 7.18
CA GLN A 25 17.99 21.27 5.80
C GLN A 25 18.83 20.27 5.01
N GLY A 26 18.18 19.23 4.53
CA GLY A 26 18.76 18.26 3.61
C GLY A 26 17.94 18.20 2.35
N THR A 27 18.61 17.95 1.24
CA THR A 27 17.96 17.60 -0.03
C THR A 27 18.06 16.10 -0.19
N LEU A 28 16.94 15.43 -0.44
CA LEU A 28 16.96 14.01 -0.75
C LEU A 28 17.45 13.86 -2.19
N ALA A 29 18.61 13.22 -2.36
CA ALA A 29 19.11 12.78 -3.64
C ALA A 29 18.85 11.28 -3.78
N LEU A 30 18.45 10.85 -4.98
CA LEU A 30 18.25 9.45 -5.28
C LEU A 30 19.61 8.81 -5.52
N ASP A 31 19.89 7.73 -4.79
CA ASP A 31 21.09 6.92 -5.00
C ASP A 31 20.81 5.94 -6.15
N GLU A 32 21.26 6.32 -7.35
CA GLU A 32 21.04 5.55 -8.58
C GLU A 32 21.68 4.16 -8.51
N GLU A 33 22.81 4.01 -7.82
CA GLU A 33 23.49 2.71 -7.68
C GLU A 33 22.71 1.78 -6.76
N ALA A 34 22.28 2.28 -5.60
CA ALA A 34 21.43 1.52 -4.69
C ALA A 34 20.10 1.14 -5.36
N VAL A 35 19.49 2.05 -6.12
CA VAL A 35 18.24 1.79 -6.85
C VAL A 35 18.46 0.77 -7.97
N ALA A 36 19.54 0.85 -8.74
CA ALA A 36 19.85 -0.12 -9.78
C ALA A 36 20.08 -1.52 -9.20
N LEU A 37 20.79 -1.62 -8.08
CA LEU A 37 21.03 -2.88 -7.39
C LEU A 37 19.72 -3.51 -6.89
N GLN A 38 18.86 -2.71 -6.26
CA GLN A 38 17.55 -3.18 -5.79
C GLN A 38 16.63 -3.58 -6.96
N ARG A 39 16.63 -2.83 -8.07
CA ARG A 39 15.88 -3.19 -9.29
C ARG A 39 16.35 -4.52 -9.89
N ASN A 40 17.67 -4.73 -9.96
CA ASN A 40 18.24 -5.97 -10.48
C ASN A 40 17.91 -7.20 -9.63
N GLN A 41 17.78 -7.01 -8.31
CA GLN A 41 17.34 -8.07 -7.40
C GLN A 41 15.83 -8.33 -7.54
N ALA A 42 15.02 -7.29 -7.63
CA ALA A 42 13.56 -7.38 -7.71
C ALA A 42 13.03 -7.84 -9.08
N GLY A 43 13.86 -7.84 -10.13
CA GLY A 43 13.47 -8.19 -11.50
C GLY A 43 13.57 -9.67 -11.88
N ARG A 44 14.07 -10.54 -11.00
CA ARG A 44 14.33 -11.95 -11.32
C ARG A 44 13.15 -12.82 -10.89
N PHE A 45 12.49 -13.47 -11.85
CA PHE A 45 11.38 -14.40 -11.61
C PHE A 45 11.72 -15.76 -12.23
N ILE A 46 11.49 -16.83 -11.47
CA ILE A 46 11.51 -18.19 -11.98
C ILE A 46 10.04 -18.62 -12.05
N LEU A 47 9.52 -18.75 -13.27
CA LEU A 47 8.14 -19.16 -13.53
C LEU A 47 8.17 -20.55 -14.17
N ALA A 48 7.49 -21.51 -13.56
CA ALA A 48 7.27 -22.84 -14.11
C ALA A 48 5.80 -22.97 -14.49
N THR A 49 5.53 -23.35 -15.73
CA THR A 49 4.18 -23.54 -16.24
C THR A 49 4.08 -24.81 -17.06
N ASN A 50 2.92 -25.44 -17.07
CA ASN A 50 2.61 -26.61 -17.91
C ASN A 50 2.05 -26.21 -19.28
N LEU A 51 2.09 -24.92 -19.61
CA LEU A 51 1.68 -24.39 -20.91
C LEU A 51 2.82 -24.65 -21.90
N LEU A 52 2.55 -25.47 -22.91
CA LEU A 52 3.54 -25.98 -23.88
C LEU A 52 3.53 -25.21 -25.21
N ASP A 53 2.54 -24.35 -25.41
CA ASP A 53 2.37 -23.59 -26.65
C ASP A 53 2.92 -22.17 -26.48
N ASP A 54 4.12 -21.96 -27.03
CA ASP A 54 4.85 -20.70 -26.94
C ASP A 54 4.24 -19.58 -27.82
N GLU A 55 3.44 -19.91 -28.83
CA GLU A 55 2.76 -18.92 -29.68
C GLU A 55 1.53 -18.33 -28.97
N LEU A 56 0.78 -19.17 -28.25
CA LEU A 56 -0.36 -18.74 -27.44
C LEU A 56 0.06 -18.15 -26.09
N TRP A 57 1.18 -18.59 -25.53
CA TRP A 57 1.67 -18.20 -24.20
C TRP A 57 3.10 -17.66 -24.21
N PRO A 58 3.35 -16.52 -24.87
CA PRO A 58 4.64 -15.86 -24.77
C PRO A 58 4.97 -15.49 -23.32
N ASN A 59 6.27 -15.46 -23.02
CA ASN A 59 6.80 -15.18 -21.68
C ASN A 59 6.24 -13.89 -21.03
N GLU A 60 5.95 -12.88 -21.83
CA GLU A 60 5.37 -11.62 -21.34
C GLU A 60 3.95 -11.82 -20.78
N ILE A 61 3.11 -12.60 -21.47
CA ILE A 61 1.76 -12.93 -21.01
C ILE A 61 1.83 -13.79 -19.74
N ILE A 62 2.72 -14.79 -19.72
CA ILE A 62 2.93 -15.63 -18.53
C ILE A 62 3.33 -14.77 -17.31
N LEU A 63 4.23 -13.80 -17.50
CA LEU A 63 4.66 -12.89 -16.44
C LEU A 63 3.53 -11.95 -15.99
N GLN A 64 2.73 -11.44 -16.92
CA GLN A 64 1.57 -10.59 -16.61
C GLN A 64 0.53 -11.37 -15.79
N GLU A 65 0.18 -12.57 -16.20
CA GLU A 65 -0.76 -13.43 -15.48
C GLU A 65 -0.24 -13.78 -14.08
N TYR A 66 1.04 -14.13 -13.95
CA TYR A 66 1.67 -14.35 -12.65
C TYR A 66 1.55 -13.12 -11.74
N LYS A 67 1.83 -11.92 -12.24
CA LYS A 67 1.69 -10.68 -11.45
C LYS A 67 0.23 -10.38 -11.07
N ASN A 68 -0.72 -10.72 -11.93
CA ASN A 68 -2.15 -10.56 -11.65
C ASN A 68 -2.65 -11.49 -10.54
N GLN A 69 -2.01 -12.65 -10.33
CA GLN A 69 -2.35 -13.54 -9.22
C GLN A 69 -2.24 -12.86 -7.84
N GLN A 70 -1.28 -11.94 -7.67
CA GLN A 70 -1.10 -11.16 -6.44
C GLN A 70 -2.30 -10.27 -6.10
N SER A 71 -3.17 -9.96 -7.08
CA SER A 71 -4.40 -9.21 -6.82
C SER A 71 -5.43 -10.03 -6.04
N TYR A 72 -5.45 -11.36 -6.21
CA TYR A 72 -6.35 -12.24 -5.45
C TYR A 72 -5.94 -12.32 -3.96
N GLU A 73 -4.64 -12.31 -3.67
CA GLU A 73 -4.13 -12.32 -2.28
C GLU A 73 -4.52 -11.06 -1.50
N ARG A 74 -4.60 -9.91 -2.17
CA ARG A 74 -5.10 -8.66 -1.57
C ARG A 74 -6.55 -8.77 -1.13
N GLY A 75 -7.38 -9.53 -1.84
CA GLY A 75 -8.76 -9.82 -1.43
C GLY A 75 -8.83 -10.57 -0.09
N PHE A 76 -7.90 -11.49 0.18
CA PHE A 76 -7.84 -12.18 1.47
C PHE A 76 -7.41 -11.29 2.62
N ARG A 77 -6.60 -10.24 2.38
CA ARG A 77 -6.27 -9.25 3.40
C ARG A 77 -7.53 -8.48 3.84
N PHE A 78 -8.43 -8.15 2.92
CA PHE A 78 -9.71 -7.51 3.21
C PHE A 78 -10.60 -8.39 4.11
N LEU A 79 -10.67 -9.70 3.86
CA LEU A 79 -11.40 -10.64 4.72
C LEU A 79 -10.84 -10.73 6.14
N LYS A 80 -9.56 -10.39 6.33
CA LYS A 80 -8.88 -10.36 7.63
C LYS A 80 -8.89 -8.97 8.28
N ASP A 81 -9.45 -7.96 7.61
CA ASP A 81 -9.45 -6.59 8.12
C ASP A 81 -10.36 -6.49 9.36
N PRO A 82 -9.85 -5.96 10.51
CA PRO A 82 -10.62 -5.79 11.74
C PRO A 82 -11.92 -4.99 11.57
N LEU A 83 -12.01 -4.14 10.54
CA LEU A 83 -13.20 -3.34 10.23
C LEU A 83 -14.43 -4.19 9.88
N PHE A 84 -14.26 -5.46 9.49
CA PHE A 84 -15.38 -6.35 9.13
C PHE A 84 -16.12 -6.97 10.32
N PHE A 85 -15.84 -6.57 11.56
CA PHE A 85 -16.51 -7.01 12.79
C PHE A 85 -16.55 -8.55 13.03
N ALA A 86 -15.96 -9.36 12.14
CA ALA A 86 -15.93 -10.82 12.24
C ALA A 86 -15.27 -11.29 13.54
N TYR A 87 -14.33 -10.51 14.08
CA TYR A 87 -13.68 -10.78 15.37
C TYR A 87 -14.63 -10.70 16.58
N ARG A 88 -15.78 -10.01 16.48
CA ARG A 88 -16.77 -9.89 17.57
C ARG A 88 -17.83 -10.99 17.55
N MET A 89 -17.92 -11.75 16.47
CA MET A 89 -18.86 -12.86 16.36
C MET A 89 -18.21 -14.08 17.02
N PHE A 90 -18.56 -14.35 18.28
CA PHE A 90 -18.17 -15.60 18.95
C PHE A 90 -18.91 -16.78 18.31
N VAL A 91 -18.37 -17.28 17.21
CA VAL A 91 -18.96 -18.39 16.46
C VAL A 91 -18.41 -19.71 16.99
N LYS A 92 -19.15 -20.34 17.92
CA LYS A 92 -18.74 -21.60 18.55
C LYS A 92 -18.97 -22.86 17.68
N LEU A 93 -19.83 -22.77 16.65
CA LEU A 93 -20.19 -23.92 15.81
C LEU A 93 -19.65 -23.78 14.38
N PRO A 94 -19.10 -24.85 13.78
CA PRO A 94 -18.48 -24.82 12.45
C PRO A 94 -19.44 -24.39 11.33
N GLN A 95 -20.73 -24.76 11.44
CA GLN A 95 -21.75 -24.36 10.46
C GLN A 95 -21.92 -22.84 10.37
N ARG A 96 -21.87 -22.15 11.50
CA ARG A 96 -22.00 -20.69 11.55
C ARG A 96 -20.74 -20.00 11.01
N VAL A 97 -19.56 -20.61 11.13
CA VAL A 97 -18.31 -20.11 10.53
C VAL A 97 -18.41 -20.19 9.01
N ALA A 98 -18.91 -21.30 8.47
CA ALA A 98 -19.11 -21.47 7.04
C ALA A 98 -20.12 -20.45 6.48
N ALA A 99 -21.25 -20.25 7.16
CA ALA A 99 -22.23 -19.24 6.77
C ALA A 99 -21.65 -17.81 6.79
N LEU A 100 -20.88 -17.46 7.83
CA LEU A 100 -20.20 -16.17 7.91
C LEU A 100 -19.19 -15.99 6.77
N ALA A 101 -18.37 -17.01 6.49
CA ALA A 101 -17.39 -16.97 5.41
C ALA A 101 -18.05 -16.76 4.04
N MET A 102 -19.20 -17.40 3.81
CA MET A 102 -20.00 -17.22 2.58
C MET A 102 -20.51 -15.77 2.45
N ILE A 103 -21.07 -15.20 3.52
CA ILE A 103 -21.55 -13.82 3.53
C ILE A 103 -20.39 -12.84 3.30
N MET A 104 -19.26 -13.04 3.98
CA MET A 104 -18.07 -12.20 3.80
C MET A 104 -17.51 -12.28 2.38
N GLY A 105 -17.52 -13.47 1.76
CA GLY A 105 -17.16 -13.65 0.35
C GLY A 105 -18.09 -12.87 -0.58
N LEU A 106 -19.39 -12.87 -0.31
CA LEU A 106 -20.36 -12.09 -1.08
C LEU A 106 -20.17 -10.58 -0.91
N CYS A 107 -19.90 -10.10 0.31
CA CYS A 107 -19.55 -8.70 0.55
C CYS A 107 -18.29 -8.30 -0.21
N LEU A 108 -17.27 -9.16 -0.23
CA LEU A 108 -16.04 -8.92 -0.99
C LEU A 108 -16.29 -8.85 -2.50
N LEU A 109 -17.17 -9.72 -3.03
CA LEU A 109 -17.57 -9.66 -4.43
C LEU A 109 -18.21 -8.30 -4.76
N VAL A 110 -19.19 -7.85 -3.98
CA VAL A 110 -19.85 -6.55 -4.17
C VAL A 110 -18.84 -5.41 -4.08
N TYR A 111 -17.95 -5.43 -3.10
CA TYR A 111 -16.89 -4.44 -2.96
C TYR A 111 -15.96 -4.41 -4.18
N SER A 112 -15.53 -5.57 -4.68
CA SER A 112 -14.65 -5.66 -5.85
C SER A 112 -15.28 -5.06 -7.11
N ILE A 113 -16.59 -5.30 -7.31
CA ILE A 113 -17.35 -4.75 -8.42
C ILE A 113 -17.45 -3.22 -8.28
N GLY A 114 -17.80 -2.73 -7.08
CA GLY A 114 -17.88 -1.30 -6.80
C GLY A 114 -16.53 -0.60 -7.02
N GLN A 115 -15.43 -1.18 -6.56
CA GLN A 115 -14.09 -0.66 -6.76
C GLN A 115 -13.70 -0.64 -8.25
N ARG A 116 -14.06 -1.68 -9.01
CA ARG A 116 -13.83 -1.72 -10.46
C ARG A 116 -14.60 -0.60 -11.17
N GLN A 117 -15.87 -0.41 -10.83
CA GLN A 117 -16.70 0.65 -11.39
C GLN A 117 -16.12 2.03 -11.08
N LEU A 118 -15.76 2.27 -9.81
CA LEU A 118 -15.16 3.53 -9.37
C LEU A 118 -13.86 3.84 -10.12
N ARG A 119 -12.99 2.85 -10.29
CA ARG A 119 -11.75 2.99 -11.07
C ARG A 119 -12.00 3.29 -12.53
N SER A 120 -12.99 2.65 -13.15
CA SER A 120 -13.39 2.93 -14.53
C SER A 120 -13.83 4.39 -14.68
N SER A 121 -14.75 4.84 -13.82
CA SER A 121 -15.25 6.21 -13.86
C SER A 121 -14.17 7.26 -13.57
N LEU A 122 -13.24 7.00 -12.64
CA LEU A 122 -12.10 7.88 -12.40
C LEU A 122 -11.14 7.97 -13.59
N SER A 123 -10.92 6.85 -14.29
CA SER A 123 -10.07 6.84 -15.49
C SER A 123 -10.68 7.64 -16.63
N GLU A 124 -12.01 7.59 -16.79
CA GLU A 124 -12.75 8.40 -17.76
C GLU A 124 -12.70 9.89 -17.41
N ALA A 125 -12.74 10.23 -16.12
CA ALA A 125 -12.68 11.61 -15.63
C ALA A 125 -11.25 12.19 -15.54
N ILE A 126 -10.20 11.38 -15.73
CA ILE A 126 -8.78 11.75 -15.50
C ILE A 126 -8.57 12.31 -14.07
N GLU A 127 -9.31 11.76 -13.11
CA GLU A 127 -9.23 12.16 -11.70
C GLU A 127 -8.62 11.05 -10.84
N THR A 128 -7.89 11.45 -9.80
CA THR A 128 -7.29 10.51 -8.83
C THR A 128 -7.78 10.79 -7.43
N ILE A 129 -8.14 9.75 -6.69
CA ILE A 129 -8.45 9.87 -5.27
C ILE A 129 -7.14 9.90 -4.48
N PRO A 130 -6.95 10.84 -3.54
CA PRO A 130 -5.77 10.88 -2.68
C PRO A 130 -5.68 9.60 -1.83
N ASN A 131 -4.47 9.04 -1.73
CA ASN A 131 -4.21 7.83 -0.98
C ASN A 131 -4.48 8.07 0.52
N GLN A 132 -5.52 7.43 1.05
CA GLN A 132 -5.82 7.43 2.48
C GLN A 132 -4.85 6.47 3.19
N ARG A 133 -3.92 7.06 3.96
CA ARG A 133 -3.04 6.32 4.88
C ARG A 133 -3.78 5.93 6.15
#